data_AF-A0A6A7LGK0-F1
#
_entry.id   AF-A0A6A7LGK0-F1
#
_cell.length_a   1.000
_cell.length_b   1.000
_cell.length_c   1.000
_cell.angle_alpha   90.00
_cell.angle_beta   90.00
_cell.angle_gamma   90.00
#
_symmetry.space_group_name_H-M   'P 1'
#
loop_
_entity.id
_entity.type
_entity.pdbx_description
1 polymer ?
#
loop_
_entity_poly.entity_id
_entity_poly.type
_entity_poly.pdbx_seq_one_letter_code
_entity_poly.pdbx_strand_id
1 'polypeptide(L)'
;MNPISGSAKEQLRYNNTTSILVAVHTWRIVGIAFLWGVSQGILPPAFGIPAGVGDILIGVTAIPFAYFLRKGYSWSRYALVVWSVLGIADLVNAISLGLITAPEFPGSTMTTIPWVIIPTMGVPLALILHGITLYRLRSTGFPSST
;
A
#
# COMPACT_ATOMS: atom_id res chain seq x y z
N MET A 1 -21.66 -13.54 32.92
CA MET A 1 -20.58 -13.13 31.99
C MET A 1 -21.17 -12.16 30.98
N ASN A 2 -20.65 -10.94 30.84
CA ASN A 2 -21.23 -9.90 29.98
C ASN A 2 -20.74 -10.06 28.52
N PRO A 3 -21.61 -10.50 27.58
CA PRO A 3 -21.22 -10.79 26.18
C PRO A 3 -20.67 -9.57 25.44
N ILE A 4 -21.09 -8.37 25.83
CA ILE A 4 -20.72 -7.09 25.20
C ILE A 4 -19.21 -6.81 25.31
N SER A 5 -18.56 -7.28 26.38
CA SER A 5 -17.13 -7.04 26.63
C SER A 5 -16.20 -7.85 25.71
N GLY A 6 -16.67 -9.00 25.22
CA GLY A 6 -15.91 -9.88 24.32
C GLY A 6 -15.82 -9.30 22.91
N SER A 7 -16.97 -8.94 22.34
CA SER A 7 -17.07 -8.37 20.98
C SER A 7 -16.24 -7.09 20.81
N ALA A 8 -16.23 -6.20 21.81
CA ALA A 8 -15.43 -4.98 21.78
C ALA A 8 -13.91 -5.26 21.75
N LYS A 9 -13.44 -6.26 22.52
CA LYS A 9 -12.03 -6.66 22.54
C LYS A 9 -11.61 -7.31 21.22
N GLU A 10 -12.49 -8.12 20.62
CA GLU A 10 -12.26 -8.73 19.32
C GLU A 10 -12.15 -7.67 18.21
N GLN A 11 -13.04 -6.68 18.20
CA GLN A 11 -12.99 -5.57 17.26
C GLN A 11 -11.71 -4.74 17.41
N LEU A 12 -11.27 -4.48 18.64
CA LEU A 12 -10.00 -3.80 18.91
C LEU A 12 -8.80 -4.59 18.39
N ARG A 13 -8.76 -5.91 18.66
CA ARG A 13 -7.71 -6.79 18.12
C ARG A 13 -7.72 -6.80 16.59
N TYR A 14 -8.91 -6.85 16.00
CA TYR A 14 -9.09 -6.82 14.56
C TYR A 14 -8.54 -5.54 13.92
N ASN A 15 -8.92 -4.38 14.47
CA ASN A 15 -8.44 -3.08 14.02
C ASN A 15 -6.93 -2.93 14.22
N ASN A 16 -6.39 -3.43 15.34
CA ASN A 16 -4.94 -3.40 15.59
C ASN A 16 -4.18 -4.20 14.53
N THR A 17 -4.60 -5.42 14.21
CA THR A 17 -3.93 -6.21 13.16
C THR A 17 -4.05 -5.55 11.79
N THR A 18 -5.22 -5.02 11.40
CA THR A 18 -5.35 -4.27 10.14
C THR A 18 -4.47 -3.02 10.13
N SER A 19 -4.36 -2.31 11.26
CA SER A 19 -3.52 -1.11 11.37
C SER A 19 -2.04 -1.45 11.18
N ILE A 20 -1.58 -2.62 11.64
CA ILE A 20 -0.20 -3.09 11.38
C ILE A 20 0.01 -3.34 9.89
N LEU A 21 -0.93 -4.00 9.20
CA LEU A 21 -0.84 -4.24 7.76
C LEU A 21 -0.72 -2.92 6.98
N VAL A 22 -1.51 -1.91 7.37
CA VAL A 22 -1.43 -0.56 6.80
C VAL A 22 -0.07 0.07 7.10
N ALA A 23 0.37 0.06 8.36
CA ALA A 23 1.62 0.69 8.78
C ALA A 23 2.86 0.10 8.09
N VAL A 24 2.84 -1.19 7.73
CA VAL A 24 3.95 -1.82 7.00
C VAL A 24 4.22 -1.09 5.68
N HIS A 25 3.23 -0.54 4.99
CA HIS A 25 3.45 0.21 3.73
C HIS A 25 4.40 1.41 3.85
N THR A 26 4.75 1.85 5.06
CA THR A 26 5.78 2.88 5.29
C THR A 26 7.10 2.59 4.58
N TRP A 27 7.44 1.32 4.34
CA TRP A 27 8.64 0.95 3.58
C TRP A 27 8.66 1.55 2.16
N ARG A 28 7.50 1.88 1.58
CA ARG A 28 7.38 2.51 0.25
C ARG A 28 8.00 3.90 0.19
N ILE A 29 8.38 4.53 1.31
CA ILE A 29 9.21 5.74 1.29
C ILE A 29 10.55 5.52 0.54
N VAL A 30 11.02 4.27 0.45
CA VAL A 30 12.17 3.88 -0.40
C VAL A 30 11.94 4.21 -1.89
N GLY A 31 10.72 4.54 -2.32
CA GLY A 31 10.41 5.07 -3.64
C GLY A 31 11.19 6.34 -4.03
N ILE A 32 11.82 7.03 -3.06
CA ILE A 32 12.84 8.05 -3.33
C ILE A 32 13.97 7.54 -4.25
N ALA A 33 14.24 6.23 -4.24
CA ALA A 33 15.19 5.58 -5.14
C ALA A 33 14.81 5.80 -6.62
N PHE A 34 13.52 5.80 -6.98
CA PHE A 34 13.12 6.08 -8.37
C PHE A 34 13.48 7.50 -8.78
N LEU A 35 13.26 8.49 -7.89
CA LEU A 35 13.62 9.89 -8.17
C LEU A 35 15.14 10.05 -8.30
N TRP A 36 15.90 9.36 -7.45
CA TRP A 36 17.34 9.28 -7.58
C TRP A 36 17.76 8.63 -8.91
N GLY A 37 17.16 7.50 -9.29
CA GLY A 37 17.41 6.83 -10.58
C GLY A 37 17.13 7.73 -11.79
N VAL A 38 16.08 8.55 -11.73
CA VAL A 38 15.82 9.58 -12.75
C VAL A 38 16.93 10.64 -12.77
N SER A 39 17.37 11.13 -11.61
CA SER A 39 18.46 12.13 -11.54
C SER A 39 19.79 11.63 -12.10
N GLN A 40 20.03 10.31 -12.06
CA GLN A 40 21.23 9.67 -12.60
C GLN A 40 21.08 9.26 -14.07
N GLY A 41 19.93 9.52 -14.71
CA GLY A 41 19.65 9.05 -16.07
C GLY A 41 19.46 7.54 -16.21
N ILE A 42 19.32 6.83 -15.08
CA ILE A 42 19.14 5.36 -15.03
C ILE A 42 17.70 4.97 -15.36
N LEU A 43 16.73 5.83 -15.01
CA LEU A 43 15.31 5.59 -15.20
C LEU A 43 14.67 6.66 -16.09
N PRO A 44 13.75 6.29 -16.99
CA PRO A 44 12.93 7.25 -17.72
C PRO A 44 12.16 8.16 -16.74
N PRO A 45 12.23 9.50 -16.86
CA PRO A 45 11.48 10.41 -16.00
C PRO A 45 9.97 10.14 -15.98
N ALA A 46 9.42 9.77 -17.14
CA ALA A 46 7.99 9.44 -17.31
C ALA A 46 7.54 8.22 -16.50
N PHE A 47 8.46 7.35 -16.08
CA PHE A 47 8.19 6.23 -15.18
C PHE A 47 8.62 6.54 -13.74
N GLY A 48 9.88 6.95 -13.54
CA GLY A 48 10.47 7.04 -12.22
C GLY A 48 9.89 8.15 -11.35
N ILE A 49 9.48 9.28 -11.95
CA ILE A 49 8.85 10.38 -11.20
C ILE A 49 7.48 9.95 -10.63
N PRO A 50 6.51 9.52 -11.45
CA PRO A 50 5.21 9.13 -10.91
C PRO A 50 5.30 7.93 -9.97
N ALA A 51 6.10 6.90 -10.28
CA ALA A 51 6.28 5.75 -9.40
C ALA A 51 6.87 6.15 -8.03
N GLY A 52 7.94 6.94 -8.01
CA GLY A 52 8.58 7.37 -6.77
C GLY A 52 7.69 8.29 -5.93
N VAL A 53 6.98 9.24 -6.56
CA VAL A 53 6.09 10.15 -5.84
C VAL A 53 4.90 9.38 -5.25
N GLY A 54 4.26 8.50 -6.01
CA GLY A 54 3.15 7.70 -5.52
C GLY A 54 3.54 6.77 -4.37
N ASP A 55 4.67 6.09 -4.49
CA ASP A 55 5.28 5.29 -3.43
C ASP A 55 5.49 6.08 -2.14
N ILE A 56 6.11 7.27 -2.24
CA ILE A 56 6.35 8.14 -1.09
C ILE A 56 5.03 8.60 -0.46
N LEU A 57 4.06 9.02 -1.27
CA LEU A 57 2.76 9.48 -0.75
C LEU A 57 2.04 8.37 0.02
N ILE A 58 1.98 7.15 -0.52
CA ILE A 58 1.38 6.00 0.16
C ILE A 58 2.18 5.63 1.41
N GLY A 59 3.52 5.60 1.32
CA GLY A 59 4.38 5.27 2.45
C GLY A 59 4.27 6.25 3.62
N VAL A 60 4.31 7.55 3.35
CA VAL A 60 4.19 8.59 4.39
C VAL A 60 2.81 8.58 5.04
N THR A 61 1.76 8.37 4.24
CA THR A 61 0.38 8.37 4.74
C THR A 61 -0.02 7.07 5.46
N ALA A 62 0.75 5.99 5.34
CA ALA A 62 0.49 4.72 6.00
C ALA A 62 0.33 4.86 7.53
N ILE A 63 1.24 5.56 8.21
CA ILE A 63 1.20 5.73 9.67
C ILE A 63 -0.04 6.52 10.15
N PRO A 64 -0.36 7.70 9.57
CA PRO A 64 -1.60 8.41 9.89
C PRO A 64 -2.85 7.53 9.75
N PHE A 65 -3.00 6.82 8.63
CA PHE A 65 -4.18 5.99 8.39
C PHE A 65 -4.26 4.77 9.32
N ALA A 66 -3.13 4.14 9.63
CA ALA A 66 -3.05 3.09 10.65
C ALA A 66 -3.45 3.62 12.03
N TYR A 67 -3.00 4.83 12.40
CA TYR A 67 -3.37 5.47 13.65
C TYR A 67 -4.88 5.76 13.72
N PHE A 68 -5.47 6.29 12.65
CA PHE A 68 -6.90 6.58 12.62
C PHE A 68 -7.76 5.33 12.80
N LEU A 69 -7.40 4.23 12.15
CA LEU A 69 -8.09 2.96 12.33
C LEU A 69 -7.93 2.41 13.76
N ARG A 70 -6.73 2.48 14.32
CA ARG A 70 -6.48 2.04 15.70
C ARG A 70 -7.26 2.85 16.74
N LYS A 71 -7.48 4.14 16.50
CA LYS A 71 -8.32 5.01 17.35
C LYS A 71 -9.82 4.78 17.17
N GLY A 72 -10.24 4.03 16.16
CA GLY A 72 -11.64 3.66 15.96
C GLY A 72 -12.50 4.80 15.41
N TYR A 73 -11.91 5.76 14.68
CA TYR A 73 -12.71 6.80 14.02
C TYR A 73 -13.69 6.18 13.03
N SER A 74 -14.95 6.60 13.06
CA SER A 74 -16.02 6.03 12.22
C SER A 74 -15.72 6.11 10.72
N TRP A 75 -15.05 7.17 10.27
CA TRP A 75 -14.69 7.40 8.87
C TRP A 75 -13.44 6.66 8.40
N SER A 76 -12.59 6.16 9.31
CA SER A 76 -11.25 5.66 8.97
C SER A 76 -11.29 4.44 8.06
N ARG A 77 -12.36 3.63 8.16
CA ARG A 77 -12.55 2.43 7.34
C ARG A 77 -12.78 2.78 5.88
N TYR A 78 -13.68 3.73 5.61
CA TYR A 78 -13.94 4.22 4.25
C TYR A 78 -12.69 4.87 3.67
N ALA A 79 -12.02 5.72 4.46
CA ALA A 79 -10.80 6.37 4.01
C ALA A 79 -9.68 5.35 3.71
N LEU A 80 -9.58 4.25 4.46
CA LEU A 80 -8.64 3.17 4.16
C LEU A 80 -8.99 2.37 2.89
N VAL A 81 -10.28 2.24 2.55
CA VAL A 81 -10.67 1.66 1.26
C VAL A 81 -10.17 2.55 0.13
N VAL A 82 -10.44 3.86 0.19
CA VAL A 82 -9.95 4.84 -0.80
C VAL A 82 -8.43 4.83 -0.87
N TRP A 83 -7.75 4.90 0.28
CA TRP A 83 -6.29 4.85 0.37
C TRP A 83 -5.71 3.57 -0.23
N SER A 84 -6.34 2.42 -0.01
CA SER A 84 -5.89 1.15 -0.59
C SER A 84 -6.09 1.10 -2.10
N VAL A 85 -7.19 1.65 -2.61
CA VAL A 85 -7.44 1.76 -4.05
C VAL A 85 -6.41 2.68 -4.71
N LEU A 86 -6.10 3.83 -4.08
CA LEU A 86 -5.06 4.73 -4.57
C LEU A 86 -3.68 4.06 -4.58
N GLY A 87 -3.34 3.29 -3.54
CA GLY A 87 -2.09 2.55 -3.48
C GLY A 87 -1.97 1.45 -4.53
N ILE A 88 -3.06 0.76 -4.88
CA ILE A 88 -3.11 -0.19 -5.99
C ILE A 88 -3.00 0.52 -7.33
N ALA A 89 -3.76 1.61 -7.52
CA ALA A 89 -3.76 2.38 -8.76
C ALA A 89 -2.36 2.93 -9.09
N ASP A 90 -1.64 3.39 -8.07
CA ASP A 90 -0.25 3.82 -8.19
C ASP A 90 0.67 2.70 -8.70
N LEU A 91 0.58 1.50 -8.12
CA LEU A 91 1.36 0.34 -8.56
C LEU A 91 1.03 -0.08 -10.00
N VAL A 92 -0.25 -0.10 -10.35
CA VAL A 92 -0.70 -0.39 -11.73
C VAL A 92 -0.15 0.66 -12.69
N ASN A 93 -0.25 1.94 -12.34
CA ASN A 93 0.27 3.04 -13.14
C ASN A 93 1.79 2.92 -13.33
N ALA A 94 2.55 2.61 -12.27
CA ALA A 94 3.98 2.38 -12.37
C ALA A 94 4.33 1.23 -13.32
N ILE A 95 3.62 0.09 -13.23
CA ILE A 95 3.81 -1.05 -14.15
C ILE A 95 3.50 -0.64 -15.60
N SER A 96 2.37 0.03 -15.83
CA SER A 96 1.97 0.48 -17.17
C SER A 96 2.98 1.45 -17.78
N LEU A 97 3.43 2.44 -17.01
CA LEU A 97 4.44 3.40 -17.46
C LEU A 97 5.78 2.73 -17.70
N GLY A 98 6.18 1.77 -16.86
CA GLY A 98 7.40 0.98 -17.07
C GLY A 98 7.38 0.25 -18.42
N LEU A 99 6.27 -0.43 -18.73
CA LEU A 99 6.09 -1.16 -19.99
C LEU A 99 6.03 -0.25 -21.22
N ILE A 100 5.43 0.95 -21.10
CA ILE A 100 5.31 1.89 -22.23
C ILE A 100 6.62 2.63 -22.50
N THR A 101 7.32 3.06 -21.44
CA THR A 101 8.45 3.99 -21.55
C THR A 101 9.80 3.29 -21.70
N ALA A 102 9.87 2.00 -21.42
CA ALA A 102 11.06 1.19 -21.61
C ALA A 102 10.70 -0.03 -22.48
N PRO A 103 11.09 -0.03 -23.78
CA PRO A 103 10.85 -1.15 -24.69
C PRO A 103 11.39 -2.48 -24.16
N GLU A 104 12.44 -2.38 -23.35
CA GLU A 104 13.15 -3.48 -22.71
C GLU A 104 12.56 -3.86 -21.34
N PHE A 105 11.52 -3.19 -20.80
CA PHE A 105 11.00 -3.47 -19.44
C PHE A 105 10.18 -4.77 -19.40
N PRO A 106 10.42 -5.68 -18.41
CA PRO A 106 11.30 -5.53 -17.26
C PRO A 106 12.78 -5.87 -17.51
N GLY A 107 13.15 -6.45 -18.66
CA GLY A 107 14.52 -6.78 -19.11
C GLY A 107 15.57 -5.65 -19.17
N SER A 108 15.26 -4.45 -18.67
CA SER A 108 16.20 -3.32 -18.47
C SER A 108 16.78 -3.32 -17.04
N THR A 109 17.30 -2.18 -16.59
CA THR A 109 17.69 -1.84 -15.20
C THR A 109 16.85 -2.55 -14.13
N MET A 110 15.56 -2.75 -14.34
CA MET A 110 14.64 -3.45 -13.41
C MET A 110 14.90 -4.95 -13.24
N THR A 111 15.86 -5.54 -13.95
CA THR A 111 16.35 -6.92 -13.74
C THR A 111 17.75 -6.97 -13.13
N THR A 112 18.39 -5.82 -12.90
CA THR A 112 19.72 -5.75 -12.28
C THR A 112 19.63 -5.46 -10.78
N ILE A 113 20.68 -5.79 -10.03
CA ILE A 113 20.78 -5.43 -8.61
C ILE A 113 21.07 -3.92 -8.49
N PRO A 114 20.39 -3.18 -7.58
CA PRO A 114 19.37 -3.65 -6.62
C PRO A 114 17.92 -3.59 -7.13
N TRP A 115 17.68 -3.03 -8.31
CA TRP A 115 16.35 -2.72 -8.85
C TRP A 115 15.40 -3.92 -9.02
N VAL A 116 15.94 -5.12 -9.27
CA VAL A 116 15.15 -6.36 -9.41
C VAL A 116 14.26 -6.67 -8.22
N ILE A 117 14.60 -6.16 -7.03
CA ILE A 117 13.79 -6.31 -5.81
C ILE A 117 12.41 -5.65 -5.97
N ILE A 118 12.30 -4.56 -6.73
CA ILE A 118 11.05 -3.81 -6.92
C ILE A 118 9.97 -4.67 -7.60
N PRO A 119 10.17 -5.18 -8.84
CA PRO A 119 9.13 -5.94 -9.51
C PRO A 119 8.93 -7.34 -8.93
N THR A 120 9.96 -7.95 -8.34
CA THR A 120 9.87 -9.34 -7.84
C THR A 120 9.35 -9.44 -6.42
N MET A 121 9.57 -8.42 -5.57
CA MET A 121 9.22 -8.46 -4.15
C MET A 121 8.38 -7.26 -3.73
N GLY A 122 8.86 -6.04 -3.99
CA GLY A 122 8.22 -4.81 -3.49
C GLY A 122 6.80 -4.62 -3.98
N VAL A 123 6.61 -4.63 -5.30
CA VAL A 123 5.30 -4.43 -5.95
C VAL A 123 4.32 -5.55 -5.58
N PRO A 124 4.66 -6.86 -5.69
CA PRO A 124 3.77 -7.93 -5.26
C PRO A 124 3.38 -7.85 -3.78
N LEU A 125 4.34 -7.56 -2.90
CA LEU A 125 4.07 -7.42 -1.46
C LEU A 125 3.11 -6.27 -1.18
N ALA A 126 3.28 -5.11 -1.82
CA ALA A 126 2.38 -3.97 -1.66
C ALA A 126 0.96 -4.30 -2.14
N LEU A 127 0.80 -4.99 -3.28
CA LEU A 127 -0.51 -5.43 -3.78
C LEU A 127 -1.19 -6.40 -2.79
N ILE A 128 -0.44 -7.37 -2.25
CA ILE A 128 -0.96 -8.33 -1.26
C ILE A 128 -1.43 -7.61 0.00
N LEU A 129 -0.64 -6.67 0.53
CA LEU A 129 -0.99 -5.93 1.74
C LEU A 129 -2.26 -5.07 1.55
N HIS A 130 -2.40 -4.38 0.42
CA HIS A 130 -3.64 -3.66 0.09
C HIS A 130 -4.83 -4.62 -0.09
N GLY A 131 -4.63 -5.74 -0.77
CA GLY A 131 -5.66 -6.77 -0.96
C GLY A 131 -6.17 -7.34 0.36
N ILE A 132 -5.26 -7.71 1.28
CA ILE A 132 -5.62 -8.21 2.61
C ILE A 132 -6.32 -7.10 3.41
N THR A 133 -5.84 -5.86 3.33
CA THR A 133 -6.47 -4.71 4.01
C THR A 133 -7.91 -4.52 3.54
N LEU A 134 -8.16 -4.52 2.22
CA LEU A 134 -9.50 -4.42 1.64
C LEU A 134 -10.39 -5.60 2.03
N TYR A 135 -9.87 -6.83 1.95
CA TYR A 135 -10.59 -8.02 2.38
C TYR A 135 -11.04 -7.90 3.84
N ARG A 136 -10.15 -7.45 4.72
CA ARG A 136 -10.47 -7.24 6.13
C ARG A 136 -11.46 -6.10 6.36
N LEU A 137 -11.45 -5.05 5.54
CA LEU A 137 -12.42 -3.97 5.69
C LEU A 137 -13.82 -4.37 5.19
N ARG A 138 -13.93 -5.34 4.27
CA ARG A 138 -15.20 -5.91 3.80
C ARG A 138 -15.87 -6.84 4.83
N SER A 139 -15.10 -7.67 5.52
CA SER A 139 -15.63 -8.76 6.39
C SER A 139 -16.27 -8.31 7.70
N THR A 140 -16.58 -7.03 7.86
CA THR A 140 -17.34 -6.52 9.01
C THR A 140 -18.69 -6.00 8.55
N GLY A 141 -19.54 -6.91 8.11
CA GLY A 141 -20.99 -6.73 8.20
C GLY A 141 -21.42 -6.90 9.66
N PHE A 142 -22.38 -6.10 10.10
CA PHE A 142 -23.01 -6.21 11.42
C PHE A 142 -23.47 -7.66 11.70
N PRO A 143 -23.43 -8.14 12.97
CA PRO A 143 -24.34 -9.19 13.38
C PRO A 143 -25.76 -8.68 13.11
N SER A 144 -26.45 -9.24 12.11
CA SER A 144 -27.87 -9.05 11.95
C SER A 144 -28.54 -9.65 13.19
N SER A 145 -29.04 -8.78 14.07
CA SER A 145 -29.97 -9.16 15.12
C SER A 145 -31.28 -9.60 14.46
N THR A 146 -31.42 -10.90 14.26
CA THR A 146 -32.72 -11.60 14.14
C THR A 146 -32.86 -12.49 15.36
#